data_AF-A0A7W9W1G2-F1
#
_entry.id   AF-A0A7W9W1G2-F1
#
_cell.length_a   1.000
_cell.length_b   1.000
_cell.length_c   1.000
_cell.angle_alpha   90.00
_cell.angle_beta   90.00
_cell.angle_gamma   90.00
#
_symmetry.space_group_name_H-M   'P 1'
#
loop_
_entity.id
_entity.type
_entity.pdbx_description
1 polymer ?
#
loop_
_entity_poly.entity_id
_entity_poly.type
_entity_poly.pdbx_seq_one_letter_code
_entity_poly.pdbx_strand_id
1 'polypeptide(L)'
;MVVVFEFLSREPIENVITAMNFQVDRLVFFGNHEDIISQKERTENFLRKYCAVQSIIFLPLSGSNLQSVLQTMRKEIELELSKNAKLFFDITGGESLMLVAFGMLSREYETPMHMYDIYKGKLLELNAESLHYDERNTEAINKDNWNADDSALASPNEKQHLSISSIATKRPVPMTLDKLIEMHGGVINYKLQKDIKDVPDEESREDILKIRKVMKLHSEHWNPFSEFLRENMNPDEEGRVYRKESTVLKALADSSNKLKSAHKFYQIMEDLARAGAILDLKHSEGKYQFRFKNKAIKGYLWDGGSILELYSYLQEKEHSDECRVGVHLDWDGVLEGPSGIDVLNEIDVLSLQGYIPSFISCKSGKLSPQQCLHALYELDTVANRFGGKYAKKRLVVTSEINEVYQERALEMGIELKVE
;
A
#
# COMPACT_ATOMS: atom_id res chain seq x y z
N MET A 1 -30.24 6.27 -17.19
CA MET A 1 -29.06 6.99 -16.69
C MET A 1 -28.93 6.71 -15.20
N VAL A 2 -27.80 6.17 -14.76
CA VAL A 2 -27.44 5.98 -13.35
C VAL A 2 -26.67 7.21 -12.89
N VAL A 3 -27.18 7.87 -11.86
CA VAL A 3 -26.56 9.05 -11.24
C VAL A 3 -26.24 8.73 -9.80
N VAL A 4 -24.98 8.94 -9.41
CA VAL A 4 -24.54 8.78 -8.03
C VAL A 4 -24.23 10.16 -7.46
N PHE A 5 -24.79 10.46 -6.29
CA PHE A 5 -24.41 11.61 -5.49
C PHE A 5 -23.51 11.16 -4.35
N GLU A 6 -22.43 11.89 -4.12
CA GLU A 6 -21.41 11.54 -3.14
C GLU A 6 -20.84 12.79 -2.48
N PHE A 7 -20.30 12.66 -1.27
CA PHE A 7 -19.46 13.70 -0.70
C PHE A 7 -17.99 13.50 -1.10
N LEU A 8 -17.35 14.55 -1.59
CA LEU A 8 -15.93 14.55 -1.93
C LEU A 8 -15.07 14.39 -0.67
N SER A 9 -14.58 13.18 -0.44
CA SER A 9 -13.68 12.83 0.64
C SER A 9 -12.24 13.21 0.35
N ARG A 10 -11.45 13.45 1.40
CA ARG A 10 -9.98 13.55 1.32
C ARG A 10 -9.30 12.24 0.98
N GLU A 11 -10.00 11.12 1.17
CA GLU A 11 -9.53 9.79 0.82
C GLU A 11 -9.93 9.49 -0.64
N PRO A 12 -8.97 9.46 -1.59
CA PRO A 12 -9.32 9.36 -3.01
C PRO A 12 -10.09 8.09 -3.37
N ILE A 13 -9.89 6.99 -2.62
CA ILE A 13 -10.55 5.70 -2.89
C ILE A 13 -12.05 5.75 -2.65
N GLU A 14 -12.48 6.50 -1.63
CA GLU A 14 -13.90 6.67 -1.33
C GLU A 14 -14.60 7.31 -2.52
N ASN A 15 -13.99 8.34 -3.12
CA ASN A 15 -14.54 9.09 -4.25
C ASN A 15 -14.70 8.31 -5.57
N VAL A 16 -14.09 7.12 -5.68
CA VAL A 16 -14.04 6.39 -6.96
C VAL A 16 -14.55 4.97 -6.85
N ILE A 17 -14.65 4.40 -5.64
CA ILE A 17 -14.90 2.97 -5.45
C ILE A 17 -16.22 2.50 -6.09
N THR A 18 -17.27 3.31 -6.05
CA THR A 18 -18.54 2.95 -6.67
C THR A 18 -18.44 2.91 -8.18
N ALA A 19 -17.81 3.91 -8.80
CA ALA A 19 -17.60 3.93 -10.24
C ALA A 19 -16.55 2.89 -10.71
N MET A 20 -15.66 2.46 -9.82
CA MET A 20 -14.78 1.32 -10.06
C MET A 20 -15.52 -0.02 -10.06
N ASN A 21 -16.72 -0.13 -9.47
CA ASN A 21 -17.44 -1.40 -9.38
C ASN A 21 -18.72 -1.43 -10.25
N PHE A 22 -19.27 -0.27 -10.59
CA PHE A 22 -20.49 -0.13 -11.35
C PHE A 22 -20.35 0.90 -12.48
N GLN A 23 -21.09 0.68 -13.56
CA GLN A 23 -21.24 1.68 -14.60
C GLN A 23 -22.09 2.84 -14.09
N VAL A 24 -21.43 3.98 -13.86
CA VAL A 24 -22.05 5.24 -13.46
C VAL A 24 -21.99 6.22 -14.62
N ASP A 25 -23.16 6.72 -15.05
CA ASP A 25 -23.22 7.66 -16.18
C ASP A 25 -22.84 9.08 -15.73
N ARG A 26 -23.19 9.44 -14.50
CA ARG A 26 -22.94 10.77 -13.92
C ARG A 26 -22.64 10.71 -12.42
N LEU A 27 -21.61 11.43 -12.01
CA LEU A 27 -21.25 11.66 -10.61
C LEU A 27 -21.45 13.11 -10.22
N VAL A 28 -22.10 13.34 -9.08
CA VAL A 28 -22.27 14.66 -8.47
C VAL A 28 -21.61 14.64 -7.10
N PHE A 29 -20.47 15.30 -7.00
CA PHE A 29 -19.73 15.49 -5.77
C PHE A 29 -20.18 16.75 -5.06
N PHE A 30 -20.52 16.62 -3.79
CA PHE A 30 -20.65 17.74 -2.87
C PHE A 30 -19.39 17.84 -2.01
N GLY A 31 -18.83 19.02 -1.81
CA GLY A 31 -17.61 19.16 -1.01
C GLY A 31 -17.44 20.57 -0.47
N ASN A 32 -16.53 20.75 0.48
CA ASN A 32 -16.09 22.10 0.82
C ASN A 32 -15.21 22.66 -0.31
N HIS A 33 -14.99 23.98 -0.31
CA HIS A 33 -14.29 24.65 -1.40
C HIS A 33 -12.82 24.20 -1.54
N GLU A 34 -12.14 23.96 -0.42
CA GLU A 34 -10.72 23.59 -0.37
C GLU A 34 -10.47 22.17 -0.90
N ASP A 35 -11.31 21.21 -0.51
CA ASP A 35 -11.22 19.83 -0.99
C ASP A 35 -11.56 19.75 -2.48
N ILE A 36 -12.54 20.53 -2.96
CA ILE A 36 -12.82 20.59 -4.41
C ILE A 36 -11.61 21.13 -5.17
N ILE A 37 -11.00 22.24 -4.74
CA ILE A 37 -9.82 22.81 -5.41
C ILE A 37 -8.67 21.80 -5.45
N SER A 38 -8.40 21.12 -4.35
CA SER A 38 -7.24 20.24 -4.24
C SER A 38 -7.40 18.88 -4.93
N GLN A 39 -8.63 18.41 -5.16
CA GLN A 39 -8.87 17.04 -5.61
C GLN A 39 -9.63 16.90 -6.92
N LYS A 40 -10.33 17.95 -7.37
CA LYS A 40 -11.21 17.89 -8.54
C LYS A 40 -10.50 17.30 -9.77
N GLU A 41 -9.36 17.86 -10.13
CA GLU A 41 -8.66 17.50 -11.37
C GLU A 41 -8.21 16.03 -11.35
N ARG A 42 -7.53 15.60 -10.29
CA ARG A 42 -7.07 14.20 -10.16
C ARG A 42 -8.23 13.19 -10.13
N THR A 43 -9.31 13.51 -9.40
CA THR A 43 -10.48 12.64 -9.28
C THR A 43 -11.20 12.53 -10.62
N GLU A 44 -11.40 13.66 -11.30
CA GLU A 44 -12.03 13.71 -12.62
C GLU A 44 -11.23 12.93 -13.66
N ASN A 45 -9.90 13.12 -13.69
CA ASN A 45 -9.01 12.42 -14.60
C ASN A 45 -9.06 10.91 -14.37
N PHE A 46 -9.00 10.45 -13.12
CA PHE A 46 -9.07 9.03 -12.77
C PHE A 46 -10.41 8.41 -13.21
N LEU A 47 -11.53 9.04 -12.87
CA LEU A 47 -12.87 8.55 -13.20
C LEU A 47 -13.12 8.46 -14.71
N ARG A 48 -12.66 9.46 -15.47
CA ARG A 48 -12.75 9.45 -16.93
C ARG A 48 -11.88 8.37 -17.55
N LYS A 49 -10.62 8.28 -17.10
CA LYS A 49 -9.62 7.37 -17.64
C LYS A 49 -9.96 5.90 -17.38
N TYR A 50 -10.38 5.57 -16.15
CA TYR A 50 -10.53 4.18 -15.72
C TYR A 50 -11.97 3.71 -15.57
N CYS A 51 -12.89 4.61 -15.17
CA CYS A 51 -14.29 4.24 -14.88
C CYS A 51 -15.26 4.63 -16.01
N ALA A 52 -14.78 5.35 -17.04
CA ALA A 52 -15.57 5.82 -18.18
C ALA A 52 -16.79 6.69 -17.79
N VAL A 53 -16.70 7.42 -16.67
CA VAL A 53 -17.76 8.35 -16.24
C VAL A 53 -17.76 9.57 -17.17
N GLN A 54 -18.88 9.82 -17.84
CA GLN A 54 -18.96 10.86 -18.87
C GLN A 54 -19.17 12.24 -18.27
N SER A 55 -19.95 12.33 -17.19
CA SER A 55 -20.31 13.60 -16.58
C SER A 55 -20.00 13.63 -15.10
N ILE A 56 -19.11 14.53 -14.69
CA ILE A 56 -18.66 14.66 -13.32
C ILE A 56 -18.83 16.12 -12.93
N ILE A 57 -19.52 16.38 -11.82
CA ILE A 57 -19.79 17.73 -11.33
C ILE A 57 -19.34 17.83 -9.88
N PHE A 58 -18.74 18.97 -9.54
CA PHE A 58 -18.33 19.30 -8.20
C PHE A 58 -19.08 20.55 -7.74
N LEU A 59 -19.76 20.44 -6.61
CA LEU A 59 -20.62 21.49 -6.06
C LEU A 59 -20.15 21.86 -4.65
N PRO A 60 -19.75 23.12 -4.44
CA PRO A 60 -19.34 23.56 -3.12
C PRO A 60 -20.55 23.65 -2.18
N LEU A 61 -20.37 23.18 -0.95
CA LEU A 61 -21.33 23.33 0.14
C LEU A 61 -20.82 24.32 1.19
N SER A 62 -21.69 25.22 1.63
CA SER A 62 -21.42 26.03 2.82
C SER A 62 -21.75 25.20 4.07
N GLY A 63 -20.74 24.62 4.72
CA GLY A 63 -20.91 23.79 5.92
C GLY A 63 -21.44 24.52 7.17
N SER A 64 -21.76 25.81 7.08
CA SER A 64 -22.20 26.62 8.21
C SER A 64 -23.63 26.32 8.68
N ASN A 65 -24.47 25.68 7.85
CA ASN A 65 -25.85 25.31 8.22
C ASN A 65 -26.40 24.18 7.34
N LEU A 66 -26.94 23.14 7.99
CA LEU A 66 -27.62 22.00 7.36
C LEU A 66 -28.71 22.40 6.36
N GLN A 67 -29.47 23.46 6.61
CA GLN A 67 -30.56 23.87 5.71
C GLN A 67 -30.04 24.33 4.35
N SER A 68 -28.91 25.04 4.31
CA SER A 68 -28.30 25.47 3.05
C SER A 68 -27.71 24.29 2.28
N VAL A 69 -27.12 23.34 3.00
CA VAL A 69 -26.65 22.06 2.45
C VAL A 69 -27.82 21.31 1.79
N LEU A 70 -28.90 21.07 2.55
CA LEU A 70 -30.09 20.39 2.04
C LEU A 70 -30.68 21.12 0.83
N GLN A 71 -30.80 22.44 0.88
CA GLN A 71 -31.32 23.22 -0.26
C GLN A 71 -30.50 23.03 -1.54
N THR A 72 -29.17 23.04 -1.41
CA THR A 72 -28.26 22.84 -2.55
C THR A 72 -28.39 21.42 -3.11
N MET A 73 -28.39 20.42 -2.23
CA MET A 73 -28.53 19.02 -2.64
C MET A 73 -29.90 18.73 -3.27
N ARG A 74 -30.99 19.23 -2.69
CA ARG A 74 -32.36 19.06 -3.23
C ARG A 74 -32.47 19.55 -4.66
N LYS A 75 -31.95 20.75 -4.93
CA LYS A 75 -31.98 21.35 -6.28
C LYS A 75 -31.40 20.41 -7.34
N GLU A 76 -30.28 19.77 -7.03
CA GLU A 76 -29.59 18.88 -7.96
C GLU A 76 -30.25 17.50 -8.06
N ILE A 77 -30.76 16.98 -6.94
CA ILE A 77 -31.57 15.75 -6.93
C ILE A 77 -32.80 15.93 -7.81
N GLU A 78 -33.57 17.00 -7.62
CA GLU A 78 -34.77 17.33 -8.38
C GLU A 78 -34.47 17.53 -9.88
N LEU A 79 -33.34 18.16 -10.19
CA LEU A 79 -32.86 18.30 -11.56
C LEU A 79 -32.65 16.95 -12.24
N GLU A 80 -31.99 16.00 -11.58
CA GLU A 80 -31.73 14.68 -12.17
C GLU A 80 -32.98 13.79 -12.18
N LEU A 81 -33.87 13.90 -11.18
CA LEU A 81 -35.19 13.27 -11.21
C LEU A 81 -36.03 13.74 -12.40
N SER A 82 -35.99 15.04 -12.73
CA SER A 82 -36.71 15.59 -13.89
C SER A 82 -36.27 14.99 -15.23
N LYS A 83 -35.07 14.39 -15.28
CA LYS A 83 -34.51 13.68 -16.44
C LYS A 83 -34.78 12.17 -16.39
N ASN A 84 -35.63 11.71 -15.48
CA ASN A 84 -35.94 10.30 -15.24
C ASN A 84 -34.68 9.45 -14.92
N ALA A 85 -33.72 10.04 -14.22
CA ALA A 85 -32.51 9.36 -13.79
C ALA A 85 -32.79 8.38 -12.64
N LYS A 86 -31.96 7.32 -12.55
CA LYS A 86 -31.93 6.40 -11.42
C LYS A 86 -30.86 6.88 -10.45
N LEU A 87 -31.28 7.31 -9.27
CA LEU A 87 -30.42 7.98 -8.30
C LEU A 87 -29.94 7.03 -7.22
N PHE A 88 -28.71 7.24 -6.77
CA PHE A 88 -28.09 6.55 -5.64
C PHE A 88 -27.27 7.53 -4.82
N PHE A 89 -27.24 7.33 -3.51
CA PHE A 89 -26.35 8.06 -2.62
C PHE A 89 -25.23 7.15 -2.15
N ASP A 90 -24.00 7.53 -2.50
CA ASP A 90 -22.80 6.94 -1.94
C ASP A 90 -22.41 7.68 -0.67
N ILE A 91 -22.42 6.95 0.44
CA ILE A 91 -22.03 7.46 1.76
C ILE A 91 -20.74 6.81 2.28
N THR A 92 -19.90 6.30 1.37
CA THR A 92 -18.56 5.74 1.69
C THR A 92 -17.68 6.80 2.36
N GLY A 93 -17.63 7.99 1.78
CA GLY A 93 -17.02 9.16 2.40
C GLY A 93 -18.04 10.07 3.07
N GLY A 94 -17.58 11.23 3.55
CA GLY A 94 -18.45 12.24 4.15
C GLY A 94 -18.19 12.51 5.61
N GLU A 95 -18.31 13.78 5.99
CA GLU A 95 -18.35 14.19 7.40
C GLU A 95 -19.76 13.99 7.98
N SER A 96 -19.87 13.96 9.31
CA SER A 96 -21.10 13.65 10.04
C SER A 96 -22.33 14.44 9.57
N LEU A 97 -22.18 15.74 9.26
CA LEU A 97 -23.30 16.57 8.80
C LEU A 97 -23.84 16.13 7.42
N MET A 98 -22.95 15.68 6.54
CA MET A 98 -23.28 15.24 5.19
C MET A 98 -23.99 13.90 5.21
N LEU A 99 -23.54 12.99 6.06
CA LEU A 99 -24.20 11.70 6.28
C LEU A 99 -25.63 11.89 6.81
N VAL A 100 -25.83 12.86 7.72
CA VAL A 100 -27.17 13.24 8.18
C VAL A 100 -28.02 13.80 7.03
N ALA A 101 -27.45 14.68 6.19
CA ALA A 101 -28.16 15.23 5.04
C ALA A 101 -28.58 14.15 4.03
N PHE A 102 -27.68 13.24 3.67
CA PHE A 102 -28.00 12.10 2.80
C PHE A 102 -29.07 11.20 3.41
N GLY A 103 -29.04 10.93 4.71
CA GLY A 103 -30.09 10.15 5.38
C GLY A 103 -31.47 10.84 5.32
N MET A 104 -31.52 12.15 5.54
CA MET A 104 -32.77 12.93 5.41
C MET A 104 -33.30 12.91 3.98
N LEU A 105 -32.44 13.16 3.00
CA LEU A 105 -32.81 13.21 1.58
C LEU A 105 -33.15 11.82 1.03
N SER A 106 -32.51 10.76 1.52
CA SER A 106 -32.82 9.38 1.12
C SER A 106 -34.25 9.04 1.49
N ARG A 107 -34.69 9.42 2.69
CA ARG A 107 -36.09 9.26 3.11
C ARG A 107 -37.05 10.18 2.34
N GLU A 108 -36.65 11.42 2.06
CA GLU A 108 -37.51 12.40 1.37
C GLU A 108 -37.80 12.02 -0.08
N TYR A 109 -36.81 11.47 -0.80
CA TYR A 109 -36.91 11.13 -2.21
C TYR A 109 -36.96 9.61 -2.49
N GLU A 110 -37.05 8.78 -1.44
CA GLU A 110 -36.97 7.31 -1.53
C GLU A 110 -35.72 6.82 -2.30
N THR A 111 -34.60 7.54 -2.14
CA THR A 111 -33.35 7.26 -2.86
C THR A 111 -32.52 6.21 -2.11
N PRO A 112 -32.13 5.09 -2.76
CA PRO A 112 -31.28 4.08 -2.14
C PRO A 112 -29.89 4.63 -1.76
N MET A 113 -29.37 4.15 -0.63
CA MET A 113 -28.02 4.48 -0.17
C MET A 113 -27.13 3.25 -0.15
N HIS A 114 -25.84 3.44 -0.36
CA HIS A 114 -24.83 2.41 -0.17
C HIS A 114 -23.53 2.97 0.39
N MET A 115 -22.71 2.08 0.91
CA MET A 115 -21.41 2.37 1.47
C MET A 115 -20.44 1.24 1.11
N TYR A 116 -19.18 1.54 0.84
CA TYR A 116 -18.14 0.54 0.77
C TYR A 116 -17.36 0.43 2.09
N ASP A 117 -17.29 -0.77 2.64
CA ASP A 117 -16.26 -1.13 3.62
C ASP A 117 -14.96 -1.37 2.85
N ILE A 118 -14.10 -0.34 2.78
CA ILE A 118 -12.83 -0.39 2.04
C ILE A 118 -11.89 -1.46 2.60
N TYR A 119 -11.86 -1.66 3.93
CA TYR A 119 -11.03 -2.70 4.57
C TYR A 119 -11.44 -4.11 4.14
N LYS A 120 -12.74 -4.35 3.94
CA LYS A 120 -13.26 -5.64 3.50
C LYS A 120 -13.49 -5.74 1.99
N GLY A 121 -13.30 -4.63 1.26
CA GLY A 121 -13.67 -4.52 -0.16
C GLY A 121 -15.14 -4.86 -0.42
N LYS A 122 -16.05 -4.54 0.51
CA LYS A 122 -17.44 -5.01 0.49
C LYS A 122 -18.44 -3.86 0.37
N LEU A 123 -19.35 -3.96 -0.59
CA LEU A 123 -20.52 -3.10 -0.70
C LEU A 123 -21.55 -3.42 0.40
N LEU A 124 -22.05 -2.38 1.04
CA LEU A 124 -23.14 -2.41 2.01
C LEU A 124 -24.29 -1.55 1.47
N GLU A 125 -25.42 -2.18 1.17
CA GLU A 125 -26.62 -1.48 0.71
C GLU A 125 -27.51 -1.19 1.91
N LEU A 126 -27.93 0.07 2.06
CA LEU A 126 -28.64 0.57 3.23
C LEU A 126 -30.08 0.88 2.84
N ASN A 127 -31.00 0.04 3.32
CA ASN A 127 -32.42 0.18 3.05
C ASN A 127 -33.08 1.04 4.14
N ALA A 128 -33.87 2.03 3.74
CA ALA A 128 -34.60 2.90 4.67
C ALA A 128 -35.67 2.14 5.50
N GLU A 129 -36.16 0.98 5.02
CA GLU A 129 -37.27 0.25 5.64
C GLU A 129 -36.84 -0.89 6.59
N SER A 130 -35.56 -1.27 6.65
CA SER A 130 -35.10 -2.35 7.55
C SER A 130 -34.95 -1.91 9.03
N LEU A 131 -35.33 -0.68 9.37
CA LEU A 131 -35.28 -0.13 10.73
C LEU A 131 -36.66 -0.03 11.39
N HIS A 132 -37.67 -0.72 10.89
CA HIS A 132 -38.84 -1.05 11.72
C HIS A 132 -38.41 -2.03 12.82
N TYR A 133 -37.89 -1.49 13.91
CA TYR A 133 -37.77 -2.18 15.19
C TYR A 133 -39.20 -2.49 15.66
N ASP A 134 -39.74 -3.64 15.26
CA ASP A 134 -41.03 -4.12 15.76
C ASP A 134 -40.81 -4.57 17.21
N GLU A 135 -41.14 -3.70 18.16
CA GLU A 135 -41.09 -3.97 19.61
C GLU A 135 -41.97 -5.16 20.07
N ARG A 136 -42.60 -5.87 19.14
CA ARG A 136 -43.52 -6.98 19.41
C ARG A 136 -42.91 -8.39 19.34
N ASN A 137 -41.61 -8.52 19.04
CA ASN A 137 -40.96 -9.84 18.92
C ASN A 137 -39.95 -10.18 20.03
N THR A 138 -40.02 -9.54 21.19
CA THR A 138 -39.20 -9.87 22.37
C THR A 138 -39.73 -11.00 23.24
N GLU A 139 -40.72 -11.78 22.79
CA GLU A 139 -41.21 -12.96 23.51
C GLU A 139 -41.13 -14.26 22.69
N ALA A 140 -40.01 -14.52 22.01
CA ALA A 140 -39.73 -15.88 21.50
C ALA A 140 -38.24 -16.12 21.20
N ILE A 141 -37.35 -15.91 22.16
CA ILE A 141 -36.01 -16.51 22.09
C ILE A 141 -35.83 -17.40 23.32
N ASN A 142 -36.38 -18.59 23.22
CA ASN A 142 -35.95 -19.76 23.98
C ASN A 142 -36.34 -21.02 23.20
N LYS A 143 -35.35 -21.59 22.50
CA LYS A 143 -35.05 -23.02 22.30
C LYS A 143 -34.53 -23.31 20.89
N ASP A 144 -33.25 -23.67 20.85
CA ASP A 144 -32.66 -24.82 20.16
C ASP A 144 -33.38 -25.34 18.88
N ASN A 145 -32.74 -25.22 17.72
CA ASN A 145 -32.21 -26.40 17.02
C ASN A 145 -31.39 -26.04 15.76
N TRP A 146 -30.33 -26.83 15.57
CA TRP A 146 -29.57 -26.99 14.34
C TRP A 146 -30.36 -27.81 13.30
N ASN A 147 -30.09 -27.51 12.03
CA ASN A 147 -30.43 -28.23 10.78
C ASN A 147 -31.88 -28.10 10.27
N ALA A 148 -32.03 -27.45 9.10
CA ALA A 148 -32.51 -28.04 7.83
C ALA A 148 -33.25 -27.02 6.94
N ASP A 149 -32.94 -27.11 5.65
CA ASP A 149 -33.72 -26.75 4.45
C ASP A 149 -34.14 -25.30 4.17
N ASP A 150 -33.45 -24.76 3.16
CA ASP A 150 -33.90 -23.73 2.23
C ASP A 150 -35.19 -24.15 1.50
N SER A 151 -36.34 -23.76 2.04
CA SER A 151 -37.51 -23.44 1.20
C SER A 151 -38.52 -22.64 2.02
N ALA A 152 -38.33 -21.32 2.11
CA ALA A 152 -39.34 -20.42 2.64
C ALA A 152 -40.02 -19.66 1.48
N LEU A 153 -41.32 -19.89 1.37
CA LEU A 153 -42.24 -19.29 0.40
C LEU A 153 -42.13 -17.75 0.40
N ALA A 154 -41.93 -17.18 -0.78
CA ALA A 154 -42.06 -15.75 -1.01
C ALA A 154 -43.50 -15.28 -0.78
N SER A 155 -43.67 -14.35 0.17
CA SER A 155 -44.91 -13.61 0.39
C SER A 155 -45.18 -12.63 -0.76
N PRO A 156 -46.43 -12.43 -1.22
CA PRO A 156 -46.70 -11.81 -2.54
C PRO A 156 -46.64 -10.27 -2.59
N ASN A 157 -46.03 -9.60 -1.61
CA ASN A 157 -46.12 -8.14 -1.48
C ASN A 157 -44.82 -7.45 -1.00
N GLU A 158 -43.65 -8.03 -1.28
CA GLU A 158 -42.39 -7.29 -1.12
C GLU A 158 -42.25 -6.30 -2.28
N LYS A 159 -42.30 -5.00 -1.98
CA LYS A 159 -41.80 -3.97 -2.90
C LYS A 159 -40.38 -4.39 -3.28
N GLN A 160 -40.10 -4.62 -4.56
CA GLN A 160 -38.74 -4.88 -5.03
C GLN A 160 -37.84 -3.71 -4.63
N HIS A 161 -37.00 -3.93 -3.63
CA HIS A 161 -36.04 -2.93 -3.18
C HIS A 161 -35.05 -2.64 -4.30
N LEU A 162 -35.07 -1.40 -4.76
CA LEU A 162 -34.15 -0.87 -5.75
C LEU A 162 -32.82 -0.59 -5.05
N SER A 163 -31.75 -1.22 -5.52
CA SER A 163 -30.40 -1.04 -5.00
C SER A 163 -29.43 -0.87 -6.16
N ILE A 164 -28.22 -0.38 -5.88
CA ILE A 164 -27.25 -0.15 -6.96
C ILE A 164 -26.88 -1.47 -7.64
N SER A 165 -26.81 -2.56 -6.88
CA SER A 165 -26.55 -3.90 -7.42
C SER A 165 -27.64 -4.44 -8.33
N SER A 166 -28.89 -3.99 -8.17
CA SER A 166 -30.02 -4.45 -8.99
C SER A 166 -30.28 -3.58 -10.22
N ILE A 167 -29.86 -2.32 -10.22
CA ILE A 167 -30.09 -1.39 -11.34
C ILE A 167 -28.83 -1.13 -12.17
N ALA A 168 -27.70 -0.87 -11.51
CA ALA A 168 -26.47 -0.49 -12.19
C ALA A 168 -25.74 -1.72 -12.71
N THR A 169 -25.20 -1.63 -13.92
CA THR A 169 -24.41 -2.72 -14.49
C THR A 169 -23.08 -2.83 -13.75
N LYS A 170 -22.77 -4.01 -13.20
CA LYS A 170 -21.45 -4.27 -12.58
C LYS A 170 -20.35 -4.17 -13.64
N ARG A 171 -19.33 -3.38 -13.35
CA ARG A 171 -18.16 -3.16 -14.19
C ARG A 171 -16.91 -2.99 -13.31
N PRO A 172 -16.34 -4.08 -12.78
CA PRO A 172 -15.19 -3.99 -11.90
C PRO A 172 -13.94 -3.51 -12.66
N VAL A 173 -13.33 -2.46 -12.14
CA VAL A 173 -12.02 -1.95 -12.50
C VAL A 173 -11.05 -2.45 -11.43
N PRO A 174 -10.12 -3.36 -11.74
CA PRO A 174 -9.19 -3.86 -10.75
C PRO A 174 -8.27 -2.74 -10.26
N MET A 175 -8.12 -2.62 -8.94
CA MET A 175 -7.12 -1.74 -8.35
C MET A 175 -5.73 -2.32 -8.56
N THR A 176 -4.76 -1.45 -8.79
CA THR A 176 -3.35 -1.78 -9.06
C THR A 176 -2.48 -0.75 -8.36
N LEU A 177 -1.20 -1.04 -8.10
CA LEU A 177 -0.30 -0.06 -7.46
C LEU A 177 -0.21 1.24 -8.26
N ASP A 178 -0.13 1.19 -9.59
CA ASP A 178 -0.08 2.39 -10.43
C ASP A 178 -1.33 3.28 -10.25
N LYS A 179 -2.52 2.67 -10.26
CA LYS A 179 -3.80 3.38 -10.04
C LYS A 179 -3.89 4.00 -8.64
N LEU A 180 -3.42 3.28 -7.61
CA LEU A 180 -3.37 3.79 -6.24
C LEU A 180 -2.47 5.03 -6.15
N ILE A 181 -1.28 4.99 -6.75
CA ILE A 181 -0.37 6.14 -6.71
C ILE A 181 -0.94 7.29 -7.55
N GLU A 182 -1.49 7.00 -8.73
CA GLU A 182 -2.08 8.00 -9.63
C GLU A 182 -3.28 8.73 -9.01
N MET A 183 -4.18 8.04 -8.33
CA MET A 183 -5.33 8.70 -7.68
C MET A 183 -4.93 9.62 -6.52
N HIS A 184 -3.77 9.37 -5.90
CA HIS A 184 -3.16 10.26 -4.92
C HIS A 184 -2.35 11.41 -5.56
N GLY A 185 -2.23 11.41 -6.89
CA GLY A 185 -1.57 12.42 -7.69
C GLY A 185 -0.07 12.21 -7.86
N GLY A 186 0.44 11.00 -7.67
CA GLY A 186 1.85 10.66 -7.94
C GLY A 186 2.02 9.71 -9.10
N VAL A 187 3.25 9.22 -9.28
CA VAL A 187 3.57 8.16 -10.24
C VAL A 187 4.72 7.28 -9.75
N ILE A 188 4.72 5.99 -10.14
CA ILE A 188 5.84 5.09 -9.88
C ILE A 188 6.92 5.29 -10.94
N ASN A 189 8.14 5.63 -10.51
CA ASN A 189 9.28 5.83 -11.41
C ASN A 189 10.03 4.51 -11.68
N TYR A 190 9.59 3.79 -12.70
CA TYR A 190 10.21 2.53 -13.12
C TYR A 190 11.65 2.67 -13.65
N LYS A 191 12.11 3.88 -14.02
CA LYS A 191 13.47 4.09 -14.52
C LYS A 191 14.53 3.99 -13.42
N LEU A 192 14.13 4.15 -12.15
CA LEU A 192 15.01 4.06 -10.99
C LEU A 192 15.03 2.64 -10.38
N GLN A 193 14.22 1.72 -10.90
CA GLN A 193 14.19 0.34 -10.45
C GLN A 193 15.54 -0.34 -10.71
N LYS A 194 16.14 -0.91 -9.67
CA LYS A 194 17.38 -1.70 -9.80
C LYS A 194 17.04 -3.08 -10.36
N ASP A 195 17.74 -3.54 -11.41
CA ASP A 195 17.59 -4.90 -12.00
C ASP A 195 17.62 -6.04 -10.96
N ILE A 196 18.35 -5.85 -9.86
CA ILE A 196 18.50 -6.87 -8.81
C ILE A 196 17.24 -7.02 -7.95
N LYS A 197 16.31 -6.06 -8.01
CA LYS A 197 15.05 -6.03 -7.25
C LYS A 197 13.86 -6.46 -8.12
N ASP A 198 14.09 -7.27 -9.15
CA ASP A 198 13.02 -7.92 -9.91
C ASP A 198 12.37 -9.07 -9.11
N VAL A 199 11.19 -9.52 -9.55
CA VAL A 199 10.44 -10.62 -8.92
C VAL A 199 11.33 -11.87 -8.85
N PRO A 200 11.67 -12.38 -7.65
CA PRO A 200 12.52 -13.56 -7.52
C PRO A 200 11.82 -14.80 -8.10
N ASP A 201 12.52 -15.56 -8.92
CA ASP A 201 12.11 -16.93 -9.27
C ASP A 201 12.33 -17.89 -8.07
N GLU A 202 11.93 -19.15 -8.22
CA GLU A 202 12.05 -20.13 -7.13
C GLU A 202 13.50 -20.37 -6.68
N GLU A 203 14.47 -20.35 -7.61
CA GLU A 203 15.88 -20.49 -7.26
C GLU A 203 16.36 -19.27 -6.45
N SER A 204 15.99 -18.07 -6.89
CA SER A 204 16.30 -16.82 -6.20
C SER A 204 15.64 -16.76 -4.82
N ARG A 205 14.40 -17.26 -4.69
CA ARG A 205 13.70 -17.39 -3.40
C ARG A 205 14.50 -18.24 -2.42
N GLU A 206 14.99 -19.41 -2.85
CA GLU A 206 15.80 -20.28 -1.99
C GLU A 206 17.12 -19.62 -1.57
N ASP A 207 17.80 -18.95 -2.51
CA ASP A 207 19.03 -18.21 -2.23
C ASP A 207 18.80 -17.07 -1.22
N ILE A 208 17.74 -16.27 -1.39
CA ILE A 208 17.39 -15.17 -0.47
C ILE A 208 17.18 -15.73 0.94
N LEU A 209 16.44 -16.84 1.08
CA LEU A 209 16.20 -17.48 2.38
C LEU A 209 17.49 -17.98 3.04
N LYS A 210 18.41 -18.57 2.27
CA LYS A 210 19.71 -19.04 2.77
C LYS A 210 20.60 -17.86 3.18
N ILE A 211 20.71 -16.83 2.34
CA ILE A 211 21.52 -15.64 2.64
C ILE A 211 20.95 -14.88 3.84
N ARG A 212 19.62 -14.76 3.97
CA ARG A 212 18.97 -14.14 5.13
C ARG A 212 19.37 -14.82 6.45
N LYS A 213 19.53 -16.15 6.46
CA LYS A 213 20.03 -16.87 7.65
C LYS A 213 21.45 -16.44 8.02
N VAL A 214 22.32 -16.28 7.02
CA VAL A 214 23.70 -15.80 7.22
C VAL A 214 23.71 -14.34 7.70
N MET A 215 22.89 -13.48 7.08
CA MET A 215 22.71 -12.09 7.50
C MET A 215 22.29 -12.02 8.97
N LYS A 216 21.29 -12.81 9.39
CA LYS A 216 20.83 -12.84 10.78
C LYS A 216 21.93 -13.29 11.74
N LEU A 217 22.69 -14.33 11.38
CA LEU A 217 23.82 -14.84 12.18
C LEU A 217 24.94 -13.80 12.34
N HIS A 218 25.05 -12.85 11.40
CA HIS A 218 26.11 -11.85 11.36
C HIS A 218 25.58 -10.42 11.32
N SER A 219 24.40 -10.17 11.89
CA SER A 219 23.65 -8.91 11.74
C SER A 219 24.47 -7.67 12.11
N GLU A 220 25.27 -7.74 13.18
CA GLU A 220 26.13 -6.62 13.61
C GLU A 220 27.23 -6.25 12.60
N HIS A 221 27.65 -7.21 11.77
CA HIS A 221 28.76 -7.08 10.82
C HIS A 221 28.28 -7.04 9.37
N TRP A 222 26.98 -7.23 9.11
CA TRP A 222 26.45 -7.40 7.76
C TRP A 222 26.65 -6.17 6.86
N ASN A 223 26.26 -4.99 7.33
CA ASN A 223 26.45 -3.75 6.57
C ASN A 223 27.95 -3.43 6.36
N PRO A 224 28.80 -3.48 7.42
CA PRO A 224 30.27 -3.39 7.26
C PRO A 224 30.86 -4.38 6.26
N PHE A 225 30.37 -5.62 6.25
CA PHE A 225 30.79 -6.67 5.32
C PHE A 225 30.40 -6.36 3.88
N SER A 226 29.15 -5.94 3.66
CA SER A 226 28.64 -5.59 2.33
C SER A 226 29.40 -4.40 1.74
N GLU A 227 29.65 -3.38 2.55
CA GLU A 227 30.49 -2.22 2.21
C GLU A 227 31.93 -2.65 1.87
N PHE A 228 32.54 -3.49 2.71
CA PHE A 228 33.89 -4.00 2.46
C PHE A 228 33.98 -4.77 1.15
N LEU A 229 33.01 -5.64 0.85
CA LEU A 229 32.94 -6.36 -0.44
C LEU A 229 32.85 -5.38 -1.62
N ARG A 230 32.06 -4.32 -1.50
CA ARG A 230 31.85 -3.31 -2.55
C ARG A 230 33.10 -2.52 -2.86
N GLU A 231 33.87 -2.17 -1.84
CA GLU A 231 35.03 -1.30 -2.01
C GLU A 231 36.31 -2.09 -2.36
N ASN A 232 36.45 -3.31 -1.84
CA ASN A 232 37.73 -4.01 -1.86
C ASN A 232 37.73 -5.30 -2.71
N MET A 233 36.55 -5.87 -2.99
CA MET A 233 36.40 -7.19 -3.61
C MET A 233 35.77 -7.13 -5.00
N ASN A 234 36.20 -6.16 -5.83
CA ASN A 234 35.71 -6.04 -7.21
C ASN A 234 35.95 -7.33 -8.02
N PRO A 235 34.88 -7.94 -8.58
CA PRO A 235 34.99 -9.11 -9.43
C PRO A 235 35.32 -8.76 -10.88
N ASP A 236 35.74 -9.77 -11.65
CA ASP A 236 35.75 -9.75 -13.12
C ASP A 236 34.33 -9.93 -13.70
N GLU A 237 34.24 -10.02 -15.04
CA GLU A 237 32.98 -10.15 -15.78
C GLU A 237 32.22 -11.43 -15.41
N GLU A 238 32.94 -12.51 -15.09
CA GLU A 238 32.39 -13.79 -14.64
C GLU A 238 32.09 -13.85 -13.13
N GLY A 239 32.22 -12.73 -12.42
CA GLY A 239 31.94 -12.66 -10.98
C GLY A 239 33.03 -13.22 -10.08
N ARG A 240 34.24 -13.49 -10.60
CA ARG A 240 35.38 -14.01 -9.82
C ARG A 240 36.15 -12.88 -9.18
N VAL A 241 36.54 -13.09 -7.94
CA VAL A 241 37.37 -12.17 -7.17
C VAL A 241 38.70 -12.82 -6.89
N TYR A 242 39.77 -12.06 -7.12
CA TYR A 242 41.13 -12.42 -6.76
C TYR A 242 41.83 -11.25 -6.07
N ARG A 243 42.27 -11.43 -4.83
CA ARG A 243 43.00 -10.41 -4.06
C ARG A 243 44.17 -11.02 -3.30
N LYS A 244 45.28 -10.26 -3.21
CA LYS A 244 46.40 -10.60 -2.33
C LYS A 244 45.95 -10.46 -0.88
N GLU A 245 46.31 -11.41 -0.03
CA GLU A 245 45.99 -11.39 1.39
C GLU A 245 46.49 -10.11 2.07
N SER A 246 47.73 -9.69 1.78
CA SER A 246 48.28 -8.45 2.34
C SER A 246 47.43 -7.22 2.03
N THR A 247 46.81 -7.17 0.85
CA THR A 247 45.90 -6.07 0.46
C THR A 247 44.60 -6.13 1.25
N VAL A 248 44.01 -7.32 1.40
CA VAL A 248 42.76 -7.52 2.15
C VAL A 248 42.96 -7.22 3.64
N LEU A 249 44.05 -7.73 4.23
CA LEU A 249 44.40 -7.48 5.63
C LEU A 249 44.64 -6.00 5.91
N LYS A 250 45.35 -5.32 5.00
CA LYS A 250 45.53 -3.86 5.10
C LYS A 250 44.20 -3.13 5.03
N ALA A 251 43.33 -3.45 4.08
CA ALA A 251 42.02 -2.81 3.94
C ALA A 251 41.13 -3.02 5.19
N LEU A 252 41.15 -4.22 5.77
CA LEU A 252 40.42 -4.50 7.02
C LEU A 252 40.98 -3.72 8.21
N ALA A 253 42.30 -3.58 8.30
CA ALA A 253 42.95 -2.81 9.35
C ALA A 253 42.67 -1.30 9.22
N ASP A 254 42.68 -0.79 7.99
CA ASP A 254 42.41 0.61 7.66
C ASP A 254 40.91 0.96 7.75
N SER A 255 40.02 -0.04 7.82
CA SER A 255 38.57 0.16 7.92
C SER A 255 38.17 0.92 9.20
N SER A 256 37.34 1.95 9.03
CA SER A 256 36.75 2.71 10.11
C SER A 256 35.52 2.01 10.74
N ASN A 257 34.98 0.99 10.08
CA ASN A 257 33.76 0.29 10.51
C ASN A 257 34.07 -0.89 11.46
N LYS A 258 33.03 -1.65 11.84
CA LYS A 258 33.16 -2.76 12.82
C LYS A 258 33.92 -3.98 12.28
N LEU A 259 34.07 -4.12 10.96
CA LEU A 259 34.72 -5.28 10.35
C LEU A 259 36.23 -5.09 10.22
N LYS A 260 36.94 -5.31 11.34
CA LYS A 260 38.41 -5.21 11.39
C LYS A 260 39.12 -6.55 11.46
N SER A 261 38.38 -7.60 11.78
CA SER A 261 38.93 -8.95 11.97
C SER A 261 38.88 -9.75 10.66
N ALA A 262 40.05 -10.16 10.18
CA ALA A 262 40.18 -11.08 9.06
C ALA A 262 39.48 -12.41 9.34
N HIS A 263 39.56 -12.90 10.58
CA HIS A 263 38.84 -14.10 11.00
C HIS A 263 37.33 -13.91 10.85
N LYS A 264 36.78 -12.77 11.27
CA LYS A 264 35.35 -12.51 11.16
C LYS A 264 34.90 -12.37 9.70
N PHE A 265 35.68 -11.66 8.88
CA PHE A 265 35.44 -11.57 7.44
C PHE A 265 35.39 -12.96 6.80
N TYR A 266 36.39 -13.79 7.07
CA TYR A 266 36.47 -15.12 6.50
C TYR A 266 35.34 -16.04 6.99
N GLN A 267 34.95 -15.96 8.26
CA GLN A 267 33.80 -16.69 8.80
C GLN A 267 32.52 -16.39 8.01
N ILE A 268 32.23 -15.11 7.75
CA ILE A 268 31.05 -14.70 6.96
C ILE A 268 31.14 -15.29 5.54
N MET A 269 32.32 -15.24 4.91
CA MET A 269 32.54 -15.81 3.58
C MET A 269 32.32 -17.32 3.55
N GLU A 270 32.77 -18.07 4.57
CA GLU A 270 32.52 -19.50 4.69
C GLU A 270 31.03 -19.82 4.85
N ASP A 271 30.31 -19.06 5.68
CA ASP A 271 28.87 -19.22 5.86
C ASP A 271 28.10 -18.92 4.56
N LEU A 272 28.52 -17.90 3.80
CA LEU A 272 27.98 -17.63 2.46
C LEU A 272 28.33 -18.72 1.45
N ALA A 273 29.50 -19.36 1.59
CA ALA A 273 29.88 -20.49 0.74
C ALA A 273 29.05 -21.74 1.05
N ARG A 274 28.80 -22.03 2.34
CA ARG A 274 27.85 -23.06 2.78
C ARG A 274 26.43 -22.79 2.29
N ALA A 275 26.03 -21.52 2.25
CA ALA A 275 24.75 -21.09 1.71
C ALA A 275 24.66 -21.17 0.16
N GLY A 276 25.77 -21.43 -0.53
CA GLY A 276 25.84 -21.49 -1.99
C GLY A 276 25.87 -20.13 -2.69
N ALA A 277 25.93 -19.02 -1.93
CA ALA A 277 26.01 -17.67 -2.48
C ALA A 277 27.41 -17.33 -3.00
N ILE A 278 28.43 -17.89 -2.36
CA ILE A 278 29.84 -17.77 -2.73
C ILE A 278 30.36 -19.14 -3.16
N LEU A 279 30.99 -19.19 -4.33
CA LEU A 279 31.55 -20.39 -4.92
C LEU A 279 33.07 -20.31 -4.93
N ASP A 280 33.72 -21.46 -5.04
CA ASP A 280 35.18 -21.58 -5.24
C ASP A 280 36.02 -20.82 -4.19
N LEU A 281 35.51 -20.70 -2.94
CA LEU A 281 36.18 -19.98 -1.85
C LEU A 281 37.51 -20.63 -1.47
N LYS A 282 38.60 -19.88 -1.60
CA LYS A 282 39.95 -20.27 -1.21
C LYS A 282 40.64 -19.13 -0.47
N HIS A 283 41.21 -19.47 0.68
CA HIS A 283 42.13 -18.63 1.44
C HIS A 283 43.36 -19.47 1.76
N SER A 284 44.30 -19.49 0.83
CA SER A 284 45.57 -20.21 0.94
C SER A 284 46.62 -19.49 0.09
N GLU A 285 47.91 -19.71 0.37
CA GLU A 285 49.02 -19.16 -0.43
C GLU A 285 49.06 -17.62 -0.49
N GLY A 286 48.59 -16.93 0.55
CA GLY A 286 48.66 -15.46 0.58
C GLY A 286 47.65 -14.75 -0.33
N LYS A 287 46.51 -15.39 -0.65
CA LYS A 287 45.45 -14.81 -1.49
C LYS A 287 44.04 -15.18 -0.99
N TYR A 288 43.09 -14.31 -1.30
CA TYR A 288 41.66 -14.56 -1.25
C TYR A 288 41.13 -14.74 -2.67
N GLN A 289 40.45 -15.84 -2.91
CA GLN A 289 39.81 -16.15 -4.19
C GLN A 289 38.41 -16.70 -3.93
N PHE A 290 37.43 -16.23 -4.71
CA PHE A 290 36.07 -16.77 -4.72
C PHE A 290 35.34 -16.31 -5.98
N ARG A 291 34.11 -16.78 -6.19
CA ARG A 291 33.22 -16.34 -7.25
C ARG A 291 31.81 -16.16 -6.71
N PHE A 292 31.11 -15.08 -7.09
CA PHE A 292 29.69 -14.96 -6.79
C PHE A 292 28.89 -16.00 -7.59
N LYS A 293 27.83 -16.60 -7.02
CA LYS A 293 26.99 -17.56 -7.73
C LYS A 293 26.50 -17.00 -9.08
N ASN A 294 26.01 -15.75 -9.08
CA ASN A 294 25.57 -15.01 -10.25
C ASN A 294 25.54 -13.49 -9.98
N LYS A 295 25.12 -12.69 -10.97
CA LYS A 295 25.03 -11.21 -10.87
C LYS A 295 24.03 -10.75 -9.80
N ALA A 296 22.90 -11.45 -9.63
CA ALA A 296 21.88 -11.10 -8.64
C ALA A 296 22.42 -11.25 -7.21
N ILE A 297 23.03 -12.41 -6.91
CA ILE A 297 23.65 -12.69 -5.61
C ILE A 297 24.75 -11.69 -5.28
N LYS A 298 25.56 -11.30 -6.28
CA LYS A 298 26.52 -10.19 -6.09
C LYS A 298 25.80 -8.91 -5.64
N GLY A 299 24.72 -8.55 -6.33
CA GLY A 299 23.90 -7.38 -5.99
C GLY A 299 23.38 -7.43 -4.55
N TYR A 300 22.84 -8.58 -4.15
CA TYR A 300 22.30 -8.79 -2.79
C TYR A 300 23.34 -8.62 -1.70
N LEU A 301 24.59 -9.02 -1.96
CA LEU A 301 25.70 -8.95 -1.00
C LEU A 301 26.42 -7.59 -1.02
N TRP A 302 26.27 -6.80 -2.08
CA TRP A 302 26.89 -5.48 -2.18
C TRP A 302 26.07 -4.36 -1.56
N ASP A 303 24.76 -4.53 -1.51
CA ASP A 303 23.85 -3.60 -0.86
C ASP A 303 23.33 -4.25 0.42
N GLY A 304 23.82 -3.78 1.58
CA GLY A 304 23.52 -4.39 2.89
C GLY A 304 22.04 -4.39 3.26
N GLY A 305 21.22 -3.55 2.60
CA GLY A 305 19.76 -3.54 2.76
C GLY A 305 19.05 -4.61 1.93
N SER A 306 19.58 -4.98 0.77
CA SER A 306 18.83 -5.70 -0.28
C SER A 306 18.24 -7.04 0.19
N ILE A 307 18.98 -7.83 0.97
CA ILE A 307 18.48 -9.12 1.47
C ILE A 307 17.28 -8.95 2.42
N LEU A 308 17.28 -7.91 3.26
CA LEU A 308 16.17 -7.65 4.17
C LEU A 308 14.92 -7.22 3.40
N GLU A 309 15.09 -6.39 2.39
CA GLU A 309 13.99 -5.95 1.52
C GLU A 309 13.39 -7.10 0.72
N LEU A 310 14.23 -7.89 0.05
CA LEU A 310 13.80 -9.05 -0.74
C LEU A 310 13.13 -10.12 0.12
N TYR A 311 13.65 -10.36 1.32
CA TYR A 311 13.00 -11.25 2.26
C TYR A 311 11.64 -10.71 2.69
N SER A 312 11.54 -9.41 3.00
CA SER A 312 10.27 -8.77 3.37
C SER A 312 9.25 -8.83 2.24
N TYR A 313 9.71 -8.66 0.99
CA TYR A 313 8.90 -8.86 -0.22
C TYR A 313 8.34 -10.28 -0.30
N LEU A 314 9.17 -11.30 -0.11
CA LEU A 314 8.73 -12.70 -0.18
C LEU A 314 7.65 -13.01 0.86
N GLN A 315 7.73 -12.41 2.05
CA GLN A 315 6.72 -12.57 3.10
C GLN A 315 5.40 -11.84 2.75
N GLU A 316 5.49 -10.63 2.21
CA GLU A 316 4.32 -9.81 1.90
C GLU A 316 3.59 -10.31 0.65
N LYS A 317 4.32 -10.82 -0.36
CA LYS A 317 3.76 -11.24 -1.64
C LYS A 317 2.76 -12.40 -1.51
N GLU A 318 2.91 -13.26 -0.52
CA GLU A 318 2.00 -14.39 -0.26
C GLU A 318 0.58 -13.94 0.13
N HIS A 319 0.42 -12.69 0.57
CA HIS A 319 -0.82 -12.12 1.10
C HIS A 319 -1.25 -10.85 0.37
N SER A 320 -0.78 -10.65 -0.86
CA SER A 320 -1.00 -9.42 -1.62
C SER A 320 -1.30 -9.70 -3.09
N ASP A 321 -2.31 -9.01 -3.63
CA ASP A 321 -2.66 -9.04 -5.04
C ASP A 321 -1.50 -8.50 -5.89
N GLU A 322 -0.95 -7.34 -5.48
CA GLU A 322 0.27 -6.77 -6.03
C GLU A 322 1.32 -6.55 -4.95
N CYS A 323 2.59 -6.76 -5.28
CA CYS A 323 3.70 -6.47 -4.40
C CYS A 323 4.92 -6.15 -5.25
N ARG A 324 5.69 -5.15 -4.84
CA ARG A 324 6.93 -4.69 -5.48
C ARG A 324 7.95 -4.33 -4.42
N VAL A 325 9.23 -4.43 -4.76
CA VAL A 325 10.37 -4.11 -3.90
C VAL A 325 11.18 -2.97 -4.51
N GLY A 326 11.71 -2.04 -3.69
CA GLY A 326 12.48 -0.87 -4.14
C GLY A 326 11.70 0.12 -5.00
N VAL A 327 10.47 0.45 -4.59
CA VAL A 327 9.56 1.29 -5.38
C VAL A 327 9.89 2.77 -5.20
N HIS A 328 10.12 3.46 -6.31
CA HIS A 328 10.38 4.90 -6.32
C HIS A 328 9.10 5.66 -6.66
N LEU A 329 8.68 6.55 -5.77
CA LEU A 329 7.45 7.32 -5.86
C LEU A 329 7.78 8.78 -6.12
N ASP A 330 7.21 9.32 -7.20
CA ASP A 330 7.15 10.74 -7.48
C ASP A 330 5.83 11.35 -6.97
N TRP A 331 5.90 12.58 -6.47
CA TRP A 331 4.84 13.23 -5.70
C TRP A 331 3.82 14.04 -6.50
N ASP A 332 4.19 14.52 -7.69
CA ASP A 332 3.31 15.37 -8.51
C ASP A 332 2.79 14.66 -9.77
N GLY A 333 3.26 13.43 -10.01
CA GLY A 333 2.83 12.61 -11.13
C GLY A 333 3.58 12.93 -12.43
N VAL A 334 4.58 13.81 -12.37
CA VAL A 334 5.35 14.29 -13.51
C VAL A 334 6.80 13.87 -13.34
N LEU A 335 7.21 12.82 -14.06
CA LEU A 335 8.61 12.43 -14.09
C LEU A 335 9.40 13.44 -14.91
N GLU A 336 10.05 14.38 -14.22
CA GLU A 336 10.89 15.37 -14.89
C GLU A 336 12.08 14.70 -15.60
N GLY A 337 12.58 15.40 -16.62
CA GLY A 337 13.82 15.00 -17.29
C GLY A 337 15.05 15.19 -16.38
N PRO A 338 16.26 14.88 -16.88
CA PRO A 338 17.52 15.02 -16.13
C PRO A 338 17.81 16.41 -15.56
N SER A 339 17.07 17.43 -16.02
CA SER A 339 17.22 18.83 -15.65
C SER A 339 16.13 19.36 -14.71
N GLY A 340 15.08 18.58 -14.43
CA GLY A 340 14.03 18.99 -13.49
C GLY A 340 14.29 18.51 -12.07
N ILE A 341 13.42 18.93 -11.15
CA ILE A 341 13.53 18.63 -9.72
C ILE A 341 12.30 17.83 -9.34
N ASP A 342 12.47 16.53 -9.13
CA ASP A 342 11.42 15.65 -8.62
C ASP A 342 11.54 15.51 -7.10
N VAL A 343 10.40 15.50 -6.41
CA VAL A 343 10.35 15.05 -5.00
C VAL A 343 10.13 13.55 -5.02
N LEU A 344 11.21 12.80 -4.77
CA LEU A 344 11.22 11.34 -4.85
C LEU A 344 11.41 10.70 -3.48
N ASN A 345 10.67 9.63 -3.22
CA ASN A 345 10.91 8.72 -2.10
C ASN A 345 11.02 7.28 -2.58
N GLU A 346 11.89 6.49 -1.95
CA GLU A 346 11.94 5.03 -2.13
C GLU A 346 11.17 4.35 -0.98
N ILE A 347 10.33 3.39 -1.33
CA ILE A 347 9.69 2.47 -0.40
C ILE A 347 10.24 1.07 -0.66
N ASP A 348 10.80 0.47 0.39
CA ASP A 348 11.53 -0.80 0.28
C ASP A 348 10.63 -1.93 -0.20
N VAL A 349 9.40 -2.04 0.32
CA VAL A 349 8.36 -2.93 -0.24
C VAL A 349 7.01 -2.23 -0.21
N LEU A 350 6.34 -2.20 -1.36
CA LEU A 350 4.99 -1.67 -1.52
C LEU A 350 4.08 -2.80 -2.01
N SER A 351 3.00 -3.05 -1.29
CA SER A 351 2.00 -4.05 -1.66
C SER A 351 0.57 -3.51 -1.63
N LEU A 352 -0.34 -4.25 -2.25
CA LEU A 352 -1.76 -3.97 -2.29
C LEU A 352 -2.53 -5.27 -2.10
N GLN A 353 -3.46 -5.27 -1.13
CA GLN A 353 -4.47 -6.32 -0.96
C GLN A 353 -5.87 -5.69 -1.01
N GLY A 354 -6.64 -6.00 -2.04
CA GLY A 354 -7.88 -5.32 -2.37
C GLY A 354 -7.63 -3.84 -2.64
N TYR A 355 -7.99 -3.00 -1.67
CA TYR A 355 -7.80 -1.54 -1.72
C TYR A 355 -6.85 -1.04 -0.63
N ILE A 356 -6.23 -1.95 0.13
CA ILE A 356 -5.42 -1.63 1.30
C ILE A 356 -3.94 -1.74 0.94
N PRO A 357 -3.22 -0.61 0.86
CA PRO A 357 -1.79 -0.64 0.59
C PRO A 357 -0.98 -0.90 1.86
N SER A 358 0.10 -1.67 1.74
CA SER A 358 1.13 -1.78 2.78
C SER A 358 2.41 -1.11 2.31
N PHE A 359 2.88 -0.14 3.10
CA PHE A 359 4.17 0.52 2.96
C PHE A 359 5.13 -0.09 3.97
N ILE A 360 6.21 -0.70 3.50
CA ILE A 360 7.18 -1.37 4.33
C ILE A 360 8.54 -0.72 4.12
N SER A 361 9.16 -0.26 5.20
CA SER A 361 10.56 0.14 5.21
C SER A 361 11.42 -0.90 5.95
N CYS A 362 12.61 -1.16 5.42
CA CYS A 362 13.57 -2.14 5.91
C CYS A 362 14.83 -1.42 6.35
N LYS A 363 15.30 -1.66 7.58
CA LYS A 363 16.52 -1.06 8.11
C LYS A 363 17.42 -2.12 8.74
N SER A 364 18.55 -2.38 8.09
CA SER A 364 19.57 -3.33 8.53
C SER A 364 20.56 -2.70 9.52
N GLY A 365 21.00 -3.49 10.49
CA GLY A 365 21.97 -3.11 11.52
C GLY A 365 21.38 -2.35 12.70
N LYS A 366 22.27 -1.86 13.58
CA LYS A 366 21.88 -1.06 14.75
C LYS A 366 21.60 0.38 14.33
N LEU A 367 20.38 0.83 14.56
CA LEU A 367 19.97 2.20 14.25
C LEU A 367 20.33 3.16 15.38
N SER A 368 20.85 4.32 15.00
CA SER A 368 20.96 5.46 15.91
C SER A 368 19.57 6.04 16.23
N PRO A 369 19.42 6.76 17.35
CA PRO A 369 18.23 7.57 17.65
C PRO A 369 17.68 8.35 16.46
N GLN A 370 18.55 9.06 15.74
CA GLN A 370 18.17 9.88 14.59
C GLN A 370 17.74 9.02 13.40
N GLN A 371 18.39 7.88 13.16
CA GLN A 371 17.99 6.96 12.08
C GLN A 371 16.63 6.31 12.35
N CYS A 372 16.34 5.95 13.61
CA CYS A 372 15.01 5.46 13.99
C CYS A 372 13.95 6.51 13.71
N LEU A 373 14.16 7.75 14.17
CA LEU A 373 13.21 8.84 13.95
C LEU A 373 13.00 9.12 12.47
N HIS A 374 14.09 9.20 11.70
CA HIS A 374 14.00 9.40 10.25
C HIS A 374 13.16 8.31 9.58
N ALA A 375 13.44 7.03 9.87
CA ALA A 375 12.70 5.91 9.30
C ALA A 375 11.20 5.96 9.63
N LEU A 376 10.84 6.29 10.88
CA LEU A 376 9.44 6.40 11.29
C LEU A 376 8.72 7.56 10.59
N TYR A 377 9.33 8.75 10.57
CA TYR A 377 8.71 9.94 9.98
C TYR A 377 8.62 9.89 8.46
N GLU A 378 9.66 9.39 7.80
CA GLU A 378 9.66 9.19 6.36
C GLU A 378 8.58 8.20 5.95
N LEU A 379 8.52 7.03 6.60
CA LEU A 379 7.51 6.01 6.31
C LEU A 379 6.09 6.55 6.51
N ASP A 380 5.85 7.24 7.63
CA ASP A 380 4.54 7.83 7.91
C ASP A 380 4.15 8.89 6.87
N THR A 381 5.08 9.77 6.53
CA THR A 381 4.86 10.83 5.52
C THR A 381 4.46 10.24 4.18
N VAL A 382 5.23 9.26 3.68
CA VAL A 382 5.00 8.67 2.35
C VAL A 382 3.73 7.81 2.34
N ALA A 383 3.50 7.02 3.38
CA ALA A 383 2.31 6.18 3.48
C ALA A 383 1.02 7.01 3.59
N ASN A 384 1.03 8.09 4.38
CA ASN A 384 -0.12 8.98 4.46
C ASN A 384 -0.35 9.72 3.13
N ARG A 385 0.71 10.12 2.43
CA ARG A 385 0.61 10.80 1.12
C ARG A 385 -0.07 9.93 0.06
N PHE A 386 0.31 8.66 -0.03
CA PHE A 386 -0.07 7.77 -1.15
C PHE A 386 -1.02 6.62 -0.80
N GLY A 387 -1.32 6.40 0.47
CA GLY A 387 -2.32 5.40 0.90
C GLY A 387 -3.37 5.94 1.87
N GLY A 388 -3.23 7.20 2.32
CA GLY A 388 -4.20 7.86 3.19
C GLY A 388 -4.46 7.09 4.49
N LYS A 389 -5.67 7.19 5.02
CA LYS A 389 -6.03 6.52 6.29
C LYS A 389 -6.08 4.99 6.19
N TYR A 390 -6.08 4.45 4.99
CA TYR A 390 -6.13 3.01 4.73
C TYR A 390 -4.74 2.36 4.70
N ALA A 391 -3.67 3.15 4.64
CA ALA A 391 -2.31 2.64 4.56
C ALA A 391 -1.91 1.83 5.79
N LYS A 392 -1.42 0.60 5.57
CA LYS A 392 -0.66 -0.15 6.56
C LYS A 392 0.80 0.28 6.49
N LYS A 393 1.41 0.49 7.65
CA LYS A 393 2.80 0.93 7.78
C LYS A 393 3.58 -0.11 8.57
N ARG A 394 4.70 -0.58 8.03
CA ARG A 394 5.58 -1.53 8.72
C ARG A 394 7.03 -1.12 8.63
N LEU A 395 7.74 -1.14 9.75
CA LEU A 395 9.18 -0.98 9.81
C LEU A 395 9.81 -2.30 10.22
N VAL A 396 10.56 -2.90 9.30
CA VAL A 396 11.30 -4.15 9.49
C VAL A 396 12.74 -3.83 9.85
N VAL A 397 13.24 -4.39 10.95
CA VAL A 397 14.58 -4.14 11.48
C VAL A 397 15.29 -5.44 11.78
N THR A 398 16.63 -5.48 11.67
CA THR A 398 17.43 -6.66 12.07
C THR A 398 17.91 -6.61 13.52
N SER A 399 17.54 -5.56 14.26
CA SER A 399 18.00 -5.33 15.62
C SER A 399 16.89 -4.63 16.41
N GLU A 400 16.75 -5.01 17.67
CA GLU A 400 15.76 -4.39 18.54
C GLU A 400 16.00 -2.89 18.64
N ILE A 401 14.90 -2.14 18.54
CA ILE A 401 14.92 -0.69 18.74
C ILE A 401 14.58 -0.37 20.20
N ASN A 402 15.07 0.76 20.69
CA ASN A 402 14.78 1.20 22.05
C ASN A 402 13.27 1.40 22.28
N GLU A 403 12.80 1.08 23.48
CA GLU A 403 11.39 1.17 23.92
C GLU A 403 10.73 2.52 23.56
N VAL A 404 11.45 3.65 23.70
CA VAL A 404 10.92 4.97 23.33
C VAL A 404 10.51 5.06 21.86
N TYR A 405 11.23 4.36 20.96
CA TYR A 405 10.87 4.30 19.54
C TYR A 405 9.83 3.23 19.24
N GLN A 406 9.70 2.21 20.09
CA GLN A 406 8.60 1.25 20.00
C GLN A 406 7.27 1.92 20.30
N GLU A 407 7.20 2.67 21.41
CA GLU A 407 6.03 3.47 21.78
C GLU A 407 5.71 4.51 20.70
N ARG A 408 6.73 5.18 20.14
CA ARG A 408 6.52 6.12 19.04
C ARG A 408 5.94 5.45 17.80
N ALA A 409 6.45 4.29 17.41
CA ALA A 409 5.91 3.55 16.28
C ALA A 409 4.44 3.15 16.52
N LEU A 410 4.10 2.71 17.73
CA LEU A 410 2.74 2.37 18.13
C LEU A 410 1.79 3.58 18.00
N GLU A 411 2.17 4.73 18.56
CA GLU A 411 1.39 5.99 18.46
C GLU A 411 1.21 6.46 17.01
N MET A 412 2.17 6.16 16.14
CA MET A 412 2.09 6.45 14.70
C MET A 412 1.33 5.38 13.90
N GLY A 413 0.90 4.28 14.53
CA GLY A 413 0.28 3.14 13.84
C GLY A 413 1.23 2.41 12.89
N ILE A 414 2.52 2.35 13.24
CA ILE A 414 3.57 1.64 12.51
C ILE A 414 3.84 0.31 13.19
N GLU A 415 3.62 -0.79 12.49
CA GLU A 415 3.97 -2.13 12.94
C GLU A 415 5.50 -2.30 12.93
N LEU A 416 6.07 -2.74 14.04
CA LEU A 416 7.50 -3.07 14.13
C LEU A 416 7.70 -4.58 14.00
N LYS A 417 8.61 -4.97 13.12
CA LYS A 417 8.99 -6.37 12.94
C LYS A 417 10.50 -6.54 13.06
N VAL A 418 10.94 -7.35 14.02
CA VAL A 418 12.36 -7.68 14.19
C VAL A 418 12.66 -9.02 13.50
N GLU A 419 13.64 -9.02 12.60
CA GLU A 419 14.03 -10.19 11.79
C GLU A 419 15.39 -10.79 12.13
#